data_AF-A0A1F4RNP8-F1
#
_entry.id   AF-A0A1F4RNP8-F1
#
_cell.length_a   1.000
_cell.length_b   1.000
_cell.length_c   1.000
_cell.angle_alpha   90.00
_cell.angle_beta   90.00
_cell.angle_gamma   90.00
#
_symmetry.space_group_name_H-M   'P 1'
#
loop_
_entity.id
_entity.type
_entity.pdbx_description
1 polymer ?
#
loop_
_entity_poly.entity_id
_entity_poly.type
_entity_poly.pdbx_seq_one_letter_code
_entity_poly.pdbx_strand_id
1 'polypeptide(L)'
;MIIRKEIEAREKRYFSPSAALSVKTRGRRKPEKECEFRTAFQRDRDKIIHCKSFRRLKHKTQVFLSPVEDHYRTRLTHTLEVAQIARTIARALCLNEDLTEAIALAHDLGHTPFGHAGEYILDDILKENYGRRFFHNEQSVRIVEELEKDGQGLNLCHEIIDGIRNHTPDDPWPETLEGCLVRLADRIAYLHHDIEDALRAGVLKKRYLPRHHMKVLNNNILDTIISDIIKQSRGKSEIKLSRAVQKAMDGLYNFMYKNVYINPTAKKEESKVPVLMRQLFRHYHYNADFQNGAKTNEDQVQHTVDFISGMTDRYAITKFQQLFVPDEWHALPSPAHPCLPAGRRQARRINDPQRNN
;
A
#
# COMPACT_ATOMS: atom_id res chain seq x y z
N MET A 1 1.00 32.49 24.20
CA MET A 1 1.26 32.57 22.75
C MET A 1 0.97 31.20 22.17
N ILE A 2 0.06 31.08 21.18
CA ILE A 2 -0.38 29.79 20.65
C ILE A 2 0.38 29.52 19.35
N ILE A 3 1.37 28.63 19.38
CA ILE A 3 2.27 28.32 18.26
C ILE A 3 1.50 27.89 17.01
N ARG A 4 0.43 27.10 17.16
CA ARG A 4 -0.45 26.73 16.04
C ARG A 4 -0.94 27.96 15.25
N LYS A 5 -1.41 29.01 15.94
CA LYS A 5 -1.96 30.21 15.29
C LYS A 5 -0.89 30.98 14.50
N GLU A 6 0.36 30.92 14.94
CA GLU A 6 1.48 31.50 14.18
C GLU A 6 1.77 30.71 12.91
N ILE A 7 1.72 29.37 12.97
CA ILE A 7 1.87 28.52 11.78
C ILE A 7 0.74 28.82 10.79
N GLU A 8 -0.52 28.85 11.24
CA GLU A 8 -1.68 29.22 10.42
C GLU A 8 -1.56 30.61 9.80
N ALA A 9 -0.97 31.57 10.50
CA ALA A 9 -0.68 32.90 9.96
C ALA A 9 0.41 32.87 8.88
N ARG A 10 1.43 32.01 9.01
CA ARG A 10 2.45 31.79 7.97
C ARG A 10 1.85 31.13 6.74
N GLU A 11 0.97 30.15 6.90
CA GLU A 11 0.25 29.53 5.77
C GLU A 11 -0.47 30.61 4.93
N LYS A 12 -1.24 31.49 5.58
CA LYS A 12 -1.94 32.61 4.91
C LYS A 12 -1.01 33.56 4.15
N ARG A 13 0.21 33.76 4.64
CA ARG A 13 1.16 34.73 4.09
C ARG A 13 1.97 34.17 2.93
N TYR A 14 2.36 32.90 2.99
CA TYR A 14 3.36 32.33 2.09
C TYR A 14 2.81 31.29 1.10
N PHE A 15 1.65 30.70 1.37
CA PHE A 15 1.07 29.74 0.44
C PHE A 15 0.43 30.43 -0.77
N SER A 16 0.34 29.67 -1.86
CA SER A 16 -0.42 30.04 -3.05
C SER A 16 -1.87 30.36 -2.65
N PRO A 17 -2.54 31.33 -3.31
CA PRO A 17 -3.97 31.62 -3.06
C PRO A 17 -4.89 30.40 -3.21
N SER A 18 -4.47 29.40 -4.00
CA SER A 18 -5.21 28.16 -4.24
C SER A 18 -4.82 27.00 -3.29
N ALA A 19 -3.89 27.21 -2.37
CA ALA A 19 -3.51 26.21 -1.38
C ALA A 19 -4.57 26.06 -0.30
N ALA A 20 -4.73 24.84 0.22
CA ALA A 20 -5.59 24.59 1.36
C ALA A 20 -4.96 25.14 2.65
N LEU A 21 -5.67 26.03 3.33
CA LEU A 21 -5.23 26.58 4.62
C LEU A 21 -5.83 25.76 5.75
N SER A 22 -5.02 25.35 6.73
CA SER A 22 -5.49 24.54 7.86
C SER A 22 -6.55 25.27 8.69
N VAL A 23 -6.45 26.60 8.79
CA VAL A 23 -7.45 27.48 9.44
C VAL A 23 -8.79 27.58 8.70
N LYS A 24 -8.83 27.18 7.41
CA LYS A 24 -10.05 27.16 6.59
C LYS A 24 -10.59 25.73 6.39
N THR A 25 -10.09 24.76 7.15
CA THR A 25 -10.59 23.38 7.08
C THR A 25 -12.09 23.34 7.30
N ARG A 26 -12.78 22.45 6.58
CA ARG A 26 -14.19 22.07 6.86
C ARG A 26 -14.32 21.31 8.17
N GLY A 27 -13.19 20.97 8.80
CA GLY A 27 -13.13 20.38 10.13
C GLY A 27 -13.27 18.87 10.12
N ARG A 28 -13.59 18.34 11.30
CA ARG A 28 -13.69 16.91 11.60
C ARG A 28 -15.15 16.55 11.83
N ARG A 29 -15.50 15.28 11.59
CA ARG A 29 -16.85 14.77 11.87
C ARG A 29 -17.23 14.91 13.34
N LYS A 30 -16.31 14.58 14.25
CA LYS A 30 -16.48 14.77 15.70
C LYS A 30 -15.65 15.98 16.15
N PRO A 31 -16.23 16.97 16.86
CA PRO A 31 -15.48 18.11 17.38
C PRO A 31 -14.33 17.65 18.31
N GLU A 32 -13.14 18.22 18.11
CA GLU A 32 -11.98 17.98 18.97
C GLU A 32 -11.38 19.32 19.41
N LYS A 33 -10.85 19.38 20.64
CA LYS A 33 -10.08 20.53 21.10
C LYS A 33 -8.85 20.73 20.21
N GLU A 34 -8.67 21.95 19.70
CA GLU A 34 -7.50 22.31 18.88
C GLU A 34 -6.18 22.18 19.67
N CYS A 35 -5.09 21.87 18.98
CA CYS A 35 -3.78 21.76 19.63
C CYS A 35 -3.16 23.16 19.75
N GLU A 36 -2.35 23.38 20.79
CA GLU A 36 -1.65 24.64 20.97
C GLU A 36 -0.42 24.77 20.06
N PHE A 37 0.13 23.64 19.59
CA PHE A 37 1.39 23.57 18.85
C PHE A 37 1.25 23.21 17.36
N ARG A 38 0.30 22.32 17.03
CA ARG A 38 0.17 21.72 15.69
C ARG A 38 -1.11 22.17 15.00
N THR A 39 -1.02 22.41 13.69
CA THR A 39 -2.20 22.66 12.84
C THR A 39 -3.09 21.42 12.72
N ALA A 40 -4.30 21.59 12.17
CA ALA A 40 -5.23 20.49 11.99
C ALA A 40 -4.63 19.35 11.13
N PHE A 41 -3.96 19.69 10.03
CA PHE A 41 -3.35 18.73 9.12
C PHE A 41 -2.10 18.07 9.70
N GLN A 42 -1.28 18.79 10.48
CA GLN A 42 -0.15 18.21 11.21
C GLN A 42 -0.61 17.14 12.20
N ARG A 43 -1.68 17.41 12.95
CA ARG A 43 -2.25 16.40 13.87
C ARG A 43 -2.72 15.16 13.13
N ASP A 44 -3.30 15.33 11.95
CA ASP A 44 -3.83 14.21 11.18
C ASP A 44 -2.75 13.34 10.60
N ARG A 45 -1.70 13.96 10.04
CA ARG A 45 -0.49 13.23 9.65
C ARG A 45 0.04 12.37 10.81
N ASP A 46 0.15 12.95 12.00
CA ASP A 46 0.68 12.23 13.16
C ASP A 46 -0.25 11.08 13.60
N LYS A 47 -1.59 11.28 13.53
CA LYS A 47 -2.57 10.20 13.79
C LYS A 47 -2.41 9.04 12.81
N ILE A 48 -2.19 9.34 11.52
CA ILE A 48 -2.01 8.33 10.45
C ILE A 48 -0.73 7.52 10.70
N ILE A 49 0.41 8.17 10.91
CA ILE A 49 1.70 7.48 11.13
C ILE A 49 1.64 6.48 12.29
N HIS A 50 0.87 6.81 13.33
CA HIS A 50 0.77 5.97 14.53
C HIS A 50 -0.32 4.89 14.46
N CYS A 51 -1.14 4.82 13.41
CA CYS A 51 -2.24 3.87 13.32
C CYS A 51 -1.75 2.43 13.02
N LYS A 52 -2.56 1.42 13.35
CA LYS A 52 -2.17 0.02 13.16
C LYS A 52 -2.06 -0.30 11.67
N SER A 53 -2.98 0.21 10.84
CA SER A 53 -3.02 -0.03 9.40
C SER A 53 -1.80 0.52 8.67
N PHE A 54 -1.28 1.70 9.06
CA PHE A 54 -0.06 2.25 8.47
C PHE A 54 1.16 1.35 8.74
N ARG A 55 1.27 0.81 9.97
CA ARG A 55 2.35 -0.14 10.31
C ARG A 55 2.28 -1.43 9.50
N ARG A 56 1.06 -1.89 9.15
CA ARG A 56 0.86 -3.11 8.36
C ARG A 56 1.33 -2.95 6.92
N LEU A 57 1.43 -1.72 6.38
CA LEU A 57 1.96 -1.47 5.03
C LEU A 57 3.38 -2.03 4.83
N LYS A 58 4.18 -2.11 5.90
CA LYS A 58 5.51 -2.75 5.89
C LYS A 58 5.46 -4.22 5.47
N HIS A 59 4.35 -4.89 5.74
CA HIS A 59 4.19 -6.33 5.53
C HIS A 59 3.16 -6.65 4.44
N LYS A 60 2.89 -5.67 3.57
CA LYS A 60 2.07 -5.81 2.37
C LYS A 60 2.95 -5.59 1.14
N THR A 61 2.90 -6.54 0.22
CA THR A 61 3.54 -6.42 -1.09
C THR A 61 2.89 -5.31 -1.91
N GLN A 62 3.69 -4.65 -2.75
CA GLN A 62 3.19 -3.70 -3.75
C GLN A 62 2.83 -4.42 -5.06
N VAL A 63 3.84 -4.78 -5.89
CA VAL A 63 3.62 -5.34 -7.24
C VAL A 63 3.89 -6.84 -7.33
N PHE A 64 5.07 -7.30 -6.90
CA PHE A 64 5.48 -8.70 -7.06
C PHE A 64 5.43 -9.41 -5.72
N LEU A 65 4.66 -10.51 -5.63
CA LEU A 65 4.69 -11.40 -4.47
C LEU A 65 6.14 -11.72 -4.13
N SER A 66 6.56 -11.26 -2.94
CA SER A 66 7.95 -11.17 -2.51
C SER A 66 8.81 -12.32 -3.05
N PRO A 67 9.71 -12.05 -4.01
CA PRO A 67 10.86 -12.91 -4.20
C PRO A 67 11.66 -12.91 -2.89
N VAL A 68 12.49 -13.93 -2.69
CA VAL A 68 13.24 -14.17 -1.44
C VAL A 68 14.33 -13.11 -1.20
N GLU A 69 14.37 -12.02 -1.96
CA GLU A 69 15.38 -10.97 -1.85
C GLU A 69 14.89 -9.74 -1.07
N ASP A 70 15.77 -9.19 -0.23
CA ASP A 70 15.46 -8.14 0.74
C ASP A 70 15.15 -6.74 0.15
N HIS A 71 15.33 -6.54 -1.15
CA HIS A 71 15.27 -5.21 -1.79
C HIS A 71 13.98 -4.95 -2.59
N TYR A 72 12.97 -5.81 -2.50
CA TYR A 72 11.68 -5.55 -3.13
C TYR A 72 10.85 -4.55 -2.35
N ARG A 73 10.17 -3.64 -3.07
CA ARG A 73 9.34 -2.60 -2.46
C ARG A 73 8.13 -3.20 -1.76
N THR A 74 7.87 -2.67 -0.57
CA THR A 74 6.64 -2.89 0.18
C THR A 74 5.69 -1.73 -0.07
N ARG A 75 4.44 -1.88 0.34
CA ARG A 75 3.46 -0.80 0.28
C ARG A 75 3.86 0.43 1.09
N LEU A 76 4.61 0.22 2.18
CA LEU A 76 5.17 1.31 2.98
C LEU A 76 6.21 2.10 2.20
N THR A 77 7.13 1.43 1.48
CA THR A 77 8.16 2.14 0.69
C THR A 77 7.52 2.95 -0.44
N HIS A 78 6.53 2.39 -1.14
CA HIS A 78 5.70 3.15 -2.11
C HIS A 78 5.08 4.39 -1.50
N THR A 79 4.38 4.21 -0.37
CA THR A 79 3.70 5.31 0.33
C THR A 79 4.68 6.44 0.70
N LEU A 80 5.90 6.09 1.14
CA LEU A 80 6.93 7.08 1.46
C LEU A 80 7.47 7.79 0.21
N GLU A 81 7.60 7.08 -0.91
CA GLU A 81 8.01 7.65 -2.19
C GLU A 81 6.95 8.61 -2.75
N VAL A 82 5.67 8.22 -2.72
CA VAL A 82 4.53 9.09 -3.06
C VAL A 82 4.54 10.36 -2.20
N ALA A 83 4.71 10.22 -0.88
CA ALA A 83 4.80 11.36 0.02
C ALA A 83 5.99 12.27 -0.32
N GLN A 84 7.17 11.70 -0.63
CA GLN A 84 8.35 12.48 -0.99
C GLN A 84 8.14 13.27 -2.29
N ILE A 85 7.60 12.64 -3.33
CA ILE A 85 7.32 13.27 -4.62
C ILE A 85 6.28 14.38 -4.45
N ALA A 86 5.15 14.07 -3.79
CA ALA A 86 4.06 15.01 -3.59
C ALA A 86 4.52 16.23 -2.77
N ARG A 87 5.27 16.03 -1.68
CA ARG A 87 5.80 17.14 -0.87
C ARG A 87 6.79 18.01 -1.64
N THR A 88 7.62 17.41 -2.47
CA THR A 88 8.59 18.15 -3.30
C THR A 88 7.87 19.11 -4.25
N ILE A 89 6.83 18.63 -4.91
CA ILE A 89 6.02 19.45 -5.81
C ILE A 89 5.19 20.47 -5.01
N ALA A 90 4.57 20.07 -3.90
CA ALA A 90 3.77 20.95 -3.05
C ALA A 90 4.59 22.15 -2.57
N ARG A 91 5.81 21.91 -2.08
CA ARG A 91 6.73 22.98 -1.66
C ARG A 91 7.07 23.92 -2.80
N ALA A 92 7.37 23.39 -3.98
CA ALA A 92 7.71 24.20 -5.16
C ALA A 92 6.54 25.05 -5.66
N LEU A 93 5.30 24.61 -5.42
CA LEU A 93 4.06 25.29 -5.77
C LEU A 93 3.49 26.15 -4.62
N CYS A 94 4.17 26.20 -3.47
CA CYS A 94 3.70 26.85 -2.25
C CYS A 94 2.31 26.33 -1.79
N LEU A 95 2.08 25.03 -1.89
CA LEU A 95 0.89 24.34 -1.37
C LEU A 95 1.13 23.83 0.06
N ASN A 96 0.08 23.31 0.70
CA ASN A 96 0.17 22.80 2.06
C ASN A 96 0.86 21.43 2.11
N GLU A 97 2.13 21.41 2.50
CA GLU A 97 2.92 20.18 2.62
C GLU A 97 2.33 19.20 3.65
N ASP A 98 1.81 19.68 4.78
CA ASP A 98 1.28 18.82 5.84
C ASP A 98 -0.02 18.11 5.39
N LEU A 99 -0.90 18.81 4.64
CA LEU A 99 -2.07 18.20 4.02
C LEU A 99 -1.67 17.17 2.97
N THR A 100 -0.75 17.55 2.08
CA THR A 100 -0.25 16.69 0.99
C THR A 100 0.36 15.41 1.57
N GLU A 101 1.19 15.53 2.60
CA GLU A 101 1.82 14.41 3.29
C GLU A 101 0.78 13.53 3.99
N ALA A 102 -0.19 14.11 4.70
CA ALA A 102 -1.23 13.33 5.37
C ALA A 102 -2.06 12.50 4.37
N ILE A 103 -2.47 13.07 3.24
CA ILE A 103 -3.20 12.33 2.19
C ILE A 103 -2.31 11.21 1.62
N ALA A 104 -1.07 11.53 1.26
CA ALA A 104 -0.13 10.56 0.71
C ALA A 104 0.15 9.40 1.69
N LEU A 105 0.26 9.64 2.98
CA LEU A 105 0.49 8.56 3.95
C LEU A 105 -0.75 7.67 4.20
N ALA A 106 -1.95 8.16 3.86
CA ALA A 106 -3.20 7.47 4.15
C ALA A 106 -3.91 6.87 2.93
N HIS A 107 -3.56 7.27 1.70
CA HIS A 107 -4.25 6.83 0.47
C HIS A 107 -4.35 5.30 0.36
N ASP A 108 -3.33 4.63 0.88
CA ASP A 108 -3.03 3.23 0.64
C ASP A 108 -3.31 2.28 1.83
N LEU A 109 -3.98 2.77 2.88
CA LEU A 109 -4.26 1.98 4.09
C LEU A 109 -5.18 0.77 3.84
N GLY A 110 -6.11 0.89 2.88
CA GLY A 110 -7.20 -0.03 2.60
C GLY A 110 -6.90 -1.18 1.66
N HIS A 111 -5.71 -1.21 1.05
CA HIS A 111 -5.39 -2.32 0.17
C HIS A 111 -5.36 -3.65 0.89
N THR A 112 -5.78 -4.68 0.19
CA THR A 112 -5.73 -6.07 0.64
C THR A 112 -4.28 -6.58 0.77
N PRO A 113 -4.08 -7.74 1.42
CA PRO A 113 -2.89 -8.57 1.19
C PRO A 113 -2.66 -8.81 -0.30
N PHE A 114 -1.40 -9.04 -0.68
CA PHE A 114 -0.99 -9.42 -2.05
C PHE A 114 -1.23 -8.33 -3.11
N GLY A 115 -1.20 -7.06 -2.70
CA GLY A 115 -1.28 -5.91 -3.61
C GLY A 115 -2.54 -5.90 -4.48
N HIS A 116 -2.39 -5.54 -5.75
CA HIS A 116 -3.51 -5.49 -6.70
C HIS A 116 -4.18 -6.84 -6.93
N ALA A 117 -3.43 -7.95 -6.83
CA ALA A 117 -4.03 -9.27 -7.00
C ALA A 117 -5.11 -9.54 -5.95
N GLY A 118 -4.82 -9.25 -4.68
CA GLY A 118 -5.80 -9.40 -3.61
C GLY A 118 -7.02 -8.50 -3.78
N GLU A 119 -6.82 -7.29 -4.31
CA GLU A 119 -7.90 -6.32 -4.55
C GLU A 119 -8.85 -6.85 -5.62
N TYR A 120 -8.33 -7.29 -6.77
CA TYR A 120 -9.14 -7.88 -7.84
C TYR A 120 -9.90 -9.12 -7.37
N ILE A 121 -9.24 -9.99 -6.59
CA ILE A 121 -9.89 -11.22 -6.09
C ILE A 121 -11.00 -10.88 -5.10
N LEU A 122 -10.79 -9.91 -4.21
CA LEU A 122 -11.82 -9.50 -3.27
C LEU A 122 -12.99 -8.80 -3.99
N ASP A 123 -12.70 -7.96 -4.99
CA ASP A 123 -13.71 -7.36 -5.86
C ASP A 123 -14.53 -8.43 -6.61
N ASP A 124 -13.88 -9.42 -7.19
CA ASP A 124 -14.54 -10.55 -7.88
C ASP A 124 -15.46 -11.33 -6.93
N ILE A 125 -14.98 -11.64 -5.71
CA ILE A 125 -15.80 -12.33 -4.70
C ILE A 125 -17.05 -11.49 -4.38
N LEU A 126 -16.90 -10.18 -4.15
CA LEU A 126 -18.03 -9.31 -3.81
C LEU A 126 -19.01 -9.15 -4.97
N LYS A 127 -18.50 -9.05 -6.20
CA LYS A 127 -19.29 -8.88 -7.40
C LYS A 127 -20.11 -10.13 -7.74
N GLU A 128 -19.46 -11.30 -7.71
CA GLU A 128 -20.08 -12.59 -8.05
C GLU A 128 -21.16 -12.98 -7.04
N ASN A 129 -20.93 -12.76 -5.74
CA ASN A 129 -21.77 -13.33 -4.69
C ASN A 129 -22.73 -12.33 -4.03
N TYR A 130 -22.43 -11.03 -4.11
CA TYR A 130 -23.16 -10.00 -3.36
C TYR A 130 -23.56 -8.79 -4.20
N GLY A 131 -23.22 -8.74 -5.49
CA GLY A 131 -23.52 -7.60 -6.36
C GLY A 131 -22.83 -6.30 -5.95
N ARG A 132 -21.74 -6.39 -5.19
CA ARG A 132 -20.97 -5.25 -4.65
C ARG A 132 -19.59 -5.18 -5.27
N ARG A 133 -18.93 -4.03 -5.14
CA ARG A 133 -17.54 -3.83 -5.57
C ARG A 133 -16.64 -3.59 -4.37
N PHE A 134 -15.36 -3.89 -4.54
CA PHE A 134 -14.30 -3.52 -3.59
C PHE A 134 -13.37 -2.50 -4.24
N PHE A 135 -13.11 -1.41 -3.51
CA PHE A 135 -12.14 -0.40 -3.91
C PHE A 135 -11.25 -0.05 -2.72
N HIS A 136 -9.93 -0.10 -2.89
CA HIS A 136 -9.01 0.14 -1.79
C HIS A 136 -9.13 1.55 -1.19
N ASN A 137 -9.45 2.57 -1.99
CA ASN A 137 -9.59 3.96 -1.57
C ASN A 137 -10.80 4.15 -0.65
N GLU A 138 -11.92 3.49 -0.97
CA GLU A 138 -13.09 3.43 -0.08
C GLU A 138 -12.76 2.68 1.21
N GLN A 139 -12.00 1.58 1.12
CA GLN A 139 -11.54 0.86 2.30
C GLN A 139 -10.56 1.68 3.15
N SER A 140 -9.68 2.49 2.54
CA SER A 140 -8.78 3.42 3.24
C SER A 140 -9.57 4.45 4.04
N VAL A 141 -10.62 5.02 3.44
CA VAL A 141 -11.58 5.91 4.12
C VAL A 141 -12.23 5.20 5.29
N ARG A 142 -12.79 4.00 5.06
CA ARG A 142 -13.44 3.20 6.11
C ARG A 142 -12.50 2.91 7.28
N ILE A 143 -11.23 2.61 7.01
CA ILE A 143 -10.22 2.39 8.04
C ILE A 143 -10.06 3.61 8.94
N VAL A 144 -9.92 4.81 8.35
CA VAL A 144 -9.67 6.03 9.10
C VAL A 144 -10.92 6.64 9.73
N GLU A 145 -12.11 6.34 9.21
CA GLU A 145 -13.38 6.83 9.78
C GLU A 145 -14.00 5.88 10.81
N GLU A 146 -13.81 4.56 10.65
CA GLU A 146 -14.57 3.56 11.40
C GLU A 146 -13.73 2.48 12.07
N LEU A 147 -12.64 1.99 11.47
CA LEU A 147 -11.98 0.76 11.98
C LEU A 147 -10.84 1.03 12.97
N GLU A 148 -10.02 2.05 12.73
CA GLU A 148 -8.91 2.38 13.62
C GLU A 148 -9.41 2.78 15.02
N LYS A 149 -8.51 2.68 16.01
CA LYS A 149 -8.83 2.98 17.42
C LYS A 149 -10.02 2.17 17.95
N ASP A 150 -10.03 0.88 17.60
CA ASP A 150 -10.99 -0.12 18.08
C ASP A 150 -12.45 0.32 17.80
N GLY A 151 -12.73 0.74 16.56
CA GLY A 151 -14.07 1.15 16.13
C GLY A 151 -14.37 2.66 16.21
N GLN A 152 -13.41 3.49 16.63
CA GLN A 152 -13.65 4.93 16.85
C GLN A 152 -13.28 5.81 15.65
N GLY A 153 -12.43 5.30 14.75
CA GLY A 153 -11.78 6.05 13.69
C GLY A 153 -10.65 6.96 14.21
N LEU A 154 -9.92 7.56 13.27
CA LEU A 154 -8.92 8.60 13.53
C LEU A 154 -9.53 10.01 13.58
N ASN A 155 -10.77 10.17 13.10
CA ASN A 155 -11.51 11.45 13.05
C ASN A 155 -10.70 12.56 12.35
N LEU A 156 -10.24 12.29 11.13
CA LEU A 156 -9.40 13.20 10.33
C LEU A 156 -10.24 14.36 9.76
N CYS A 157 -9.56 15.41 9.30
CA CYS A 157 -10.17 16.51 8.57
C CYS A 157 -10.74 16.07 7.22
N HIS A 158 -11.82 16.72 6.78
CA HIS A 158 -12.51 16.43 5.51
C HIS A 158 -11.57 16.43 4.30
N GLU A 159 -10.64 17.37 4.22
CA GLU A 159 -9.72 17.51 3.08
C GLU A 159 -8.84 16.26 2.90
N ILE A 160 -8.50 15.59 4.00
CA ILE A 160 -7.72 14.36 3.97
C ILE A 160 -8.61 13.19 3.53
N ILE A 161 -9.84 13.11 4.07
CA ILE A 161 -10.81 12.07 3.69
C ILE A 161 -11.16 12.15 2.20
N ASP A 162 -11.38 13.36 1.68
CA ASP A 162 -11.60 13.64 0.27
C ASP A 162 -10.37 13.22 -0.57
N GLY A 163 -9.17 13.65 -0.17
CA GLY A 163 -7.93 13.27 -0.84
C GLY A 163 -7.71 11.76 -0.90
N ILE A 164 -7.98 11.03 0.18
CA ILE A 164 -7.90 9.57 0.22
C ILE A 164 -8.94 8.95 -0.71
N ARG A 165 -10.20 9.43 -0.68
CA ARG A 165 -11.27 8.85 -1.48
C ARG A 165 -11.03 9.02 -2.97
N ASN A 166 -10.54 10.18 -3.39
CA ASN A 166 -10.58 10.62 -4.78
C ASN A 166 -9.21 10.53 -5.49
N HIS A 167 -8.26 9.76 -4.95
CA HIS A 167 -6.90 9.69 -5.52
C HIS A 167 -6.77 8.74 -6.72
N THR A 168 -7.76 7.89 -7.02
CA THR A 168 -7.64 6.91 -8.12
C THR A 168 -8.14 7.46 -9.46
N PRO A 169 -7.68 6.97 -10.63
CA PRO A 169 -8.01 7.53 -11.94
C PRO A 169 -9.50 7.59 -12.31
N ASP A 170 -10.32 6.67 -11.81
CA ASP A 170 -11.75 6.59 -12.17
C ASP A 170 -12.64 7.43 -11.23
N ASP A 171 -12.08 7.92 -10.13
CA ASP A 171 -12.78 8.77 -9.18
C ASP A 171 -12.85 10.23 -9.66
N PRO A 172 -13.80 11.03 -9.13
CA PRO A 172 -13.75 12.48 -9.21
C PRO A 172 -12.38 13.03 -8.78
N TRP A 173 -12.01 14.22 -9.26
CA TRP A 173 -10.81 14.87 -8.76
C TRP A 173 -11.00 15.33 -7.31
N PRO A 174 -9.96 15.25 -6.45
CA PRO A 174 -10.02 15.81 -5.10
C PRO A 174 -10.35 17.30 -5.09
N GLU A 175 -11.01 17.77 -4.04
CA GLU A 175 -11.42 19.17 -3.85
C GLU A 175 -10.21 20.12 -3.72
N THR A 176 -9.08 19.62 -3.23
CA THR A 176 -7.86 20.41 -2.97
C THR A 176 -6.78 20.15 -4.01
N LEU A 177 -5.93 21.16 -4.26
CA LEU A 177 -4.77 20.98 -5.15
C LEU A 177 -3.77 19.98 -4.56
N GLU A 178 -3.66 19.92 -3.23
CA GLU A 178 -2.87 18.95 -2.50
C GLU A 178 -3.36 17.52 -2.76
N GLY A 179 -4.66 17.28 -2.71
CA GLY A 179 -5.25 15.98 -3.09
C GLY A 179 -5.03 15.64 -4.57
N CYS A 180 -5.27 16.60 -5.47
CA CYS A 180 -5.01 16.44 -6.91
C CYS A 180 -3.54 16.08 -7.18
N LEU A 181 -2.63 16.67 -6.41
CA LEU A 181 -1.21 16.42 -6.49
C LEU A 181 -0.86 15.01 -6.01
N VAL A 182 -1.43 14.53 -4.91
CA VAL A 182 -1.20 13.16 -4.43
C VAL A 182 -1.66 12.14 -5.46
N ARG A 183 -2.82 12.35 -6.10
CA ARG A 183 -3.30 11.51 -7.21
C ARG A 183 -2.27 11.39 -8.34
N LEU A 184 -1.63 12.49 -8.73
CA LEU A 184 -0.59 12.47 -9.74
C LEU A 184 0.70 11.82 -9.21
N ALA A 185 1.09 12.12 -7.97
CA ALA A 185 2.31 11.58 -7.36
C ALA A 185 2.26 10.06 -7.22
N ASP A 186 1.11 9.49 -6.86
CA ASP A 186 0.89 8.05 -6.81
C ASP A 186 1.15 7.39 -8.17
N ARG A 187 0.55 7.96 -9.22
CA ARG A 187 0.77 7.51 -10.60
C ARG A 187 2.22 7.64 -11.08
N ILE A 188 2.95 8.66 -10.59
CA ILE A 188 4.37 8.87 -10.92
C ILE A 188 5.24 7.84 -10.22
N ALA A 189 5.03 7.62 -8.92
CA ALA A 189 5.77 6.63 -8.13
C ALA A 189 5.60 5.25 -8.75
N TYR A 190 4.35 4.88 -9.07
CA TYR A 190 4.02 3.66 -9.77
C TYR A 190 4.80 3.49 -11.08
N LEU A 191 4.79 4.50 -11.95
CA LEU A 191 5.52 4.43 -13.23
C LEU A 191 7.03 4.30 -13.06
N HIS A 192 7.62 5.07 -12.15
CA HIS A 192 9.07 5.08 -11.98
C HIS A 192 9.56 3.75 -11.42
N HIS A 193 8.94 3.30 -10.33
CA HIS A 193 9.43 2.21 -9.51
C HIS A 193 9.07 0.83 -10.05
N ASP A 194 7.88 0.68 -10.63
CA ASP A 194 7.49 -0.61 -11.19
C ASP A 194 8.30 -0.94 -12.45
N ILE A 195 8.75 0.08 -13.19
CA ILE A 195 9.71 -0.12 -14.28
C ILE A 195 11.03 -0.63 -13.73
N GLU A 196 11.56 -0.03 -12.67
CA GLU A 196 12.80 -0.49 -12.04
C GLU A 196 12.68 -1.93 -11.53
N ASP A 197 11.58 -2.25 -10.84
CA ASP A 197 11.36 -3.57 -10.26
C ASP A 197 11.11 -4.62 -11.35
N ALA A 198 10.38 -4.29 -12.41
CA ALA A 198 10.19 -5.19 -13.56
C ALA A 198 11.49 -5.44 -14.33
N LEU A 199 12.37 -4.42 -14.44
CA LEU A 199 13.70 -4.58 -15.03
C LEU A 199 14.61 -5.44 -14.13
N ARG A 200 14.59 -5.20 -12.81
CA ARG A 200 15.38 -5.95 -11.82
C ARG A 200 14.96 -7.42 -11.77
N ALA A 201 13.67 -7.70 -11.76
CA ALA A 201 13.11 -9.04 -11.77
C ALA A 201 13.29 -9.77 -13.13
N GLY A 202 13.82 -9.10 -14.16
CA GLY A 202 13.99 -9.66 -15.49
C GLY A 202 12.69 -9.90 -16.26
N VAL A 203 11.54 -9.49 -15.70
CA VAL A 203 10.21 -9.54 -16.34
C VAL A 203 10.18 -8.62 -17.57
N LEU A 204 10.87 -7.49 -17.49
CA LEU A 204 11.01 -6.52 -18.56
C LEU A 204 12.47 -6.37 -18.96
N LYS A 205 12.75 -6.17 -20.26
CA LYS A 205 14.08 -5.76 -20.74
C LYS A 205 14.00 -4.33 -21.21
N LYS A 206 15.01 -3.50 -20.86
CA LYS A 206 15.07 -2.07 -21.19
C LYS A 206 14.84 -1.77 -22.69
N ARG A 207 15.28 -2.67 -23.57
CA ARG A 207 15.08 -2.56 -25.03
C ARG A 207 13.63 -2.60 -25.50
N TYR A 208 12.71 -3.14 -24.69
CA TYR A 208 11.28 -3.24 -25.00
C TYR A 208 10.49 -2.01 -24.53
N LEU A 209 11.10 -1.11 -23.75
CA LEU A 209 10.44 0.13 -23.35
C LEU A 209 10.11 0.97 -24.59
N PRO A 210 8.89 1.55 -24.68
CA PRO A 210 8.48 2.34 -25.83
C PRO A 210 9.36 3.56 -26.07
N ARG A 211 10.22 3.51 -27.09
CA ARG A 211 11.20 4.57 -27.39
C ARG A 211 10.58 5.95 -27.54
N HIS A 212 9.38 6.04 -28.11
CA HIS A 212 8.66 7.31 -28.29
C HIS A 212 8.33 7.98 -26.95
N HIS A 213 7.83 7.22 -25.96
CA HIS A 213 7.52 7.74 -24.63
C HIS A 213 8.80 8.02 -23.83
N MET A 214 9.79 7.13 -23.92
CA MET A 214 11.09 7.31 -23.25
C MET A 214 11.87 8.52 -23.78
N LYS A 215 11.69 8.92 -25.05
CA LYS A 215 12.31 10.14 -25.59
C LYS A 215 11.76 11.41 -24.92
N VAL A 216 10.48 11.41 -24.53
CA VAL A 216 9.84 12.53 -23.84
C VAL A 216 10.23 12.55 -22.37
N LEU A 217 10.21 11.40 -21.70
CA LEU A 217 10.50 11.27 -20.27
C LEU A 217 12.01 11.23 -19.95
N ASN A 218 12.84 11.08 -20.97
CA ASN A 218 14.30 11.01 -20.88
C ASN A 218 14.79 9.87 -19.96
N ASN A 219 16.09 9.85 -19.64
CA ASN A 219 16.69 8.87 -18.72
C ASN A 219 16.34 9.13 -17.25
N ASN A 220 15.87 10.33 -16.91
CA ASN A 220 15.43 10.69 -15.57
C ASN A 220 13.93 11.02 -15.61
N ILE A 221 13.13 9.96 -15.60
CA ILE A 221 11.67 10.01 -15.72
C ILE A 221 11.10 10.89 -14.60
N LEU A 222 11.56 10.67 -13.37
CA LEU A 222 11.03 11.33 -12.18
C LEU A 222 11.23 12.85 -12.25
N ASP A 223 12.47 13.31 -12.45
CA ASP A 223 12.76 14.75 -12.51
C ASP A 223 12.08 15.44 -13.68
N THR A 224 11.96 14.74 -14.82
CA THR A 224 11.28 15.29 -16.00
C THR A 224 9.81 15.56 -15.71
N ILE A 225 9.12 14.61 -15.08
CA ILE A 225 7.70 14.76 -14.74
C ILE A 225 7.51 15.80 -13.64
N ILE A 226 8.31 15.74 -12.56
CA ILE A 226 8.25 16.72 -11.46
C ILE A 226 8.47 18.14 -12.00
N SER A 227 9.50 18.34 -12.84
CA SER A 227 9.80 19.65 -13.44
C SER A 227 8.66 20.16 -14.31
N ASP A 228 8.05 19.27 -15.10
CA ASP A 228 6.92 19.63 -15.96
C ASP A 228 5.69 20.06 -15.14
N ILE A 229 5.30 19.29 -14.11
CA ILE A 229 4.19 19.65 -13.22
C ILE A 229 4.41 21.03 -12.60
N ILE A 230 5.61 21.27 -12.04
CA ILE A 230 5.93 22.54 -11.40
C ILE A 230 5.80 23.69 -12.42
N LYS A 231 6.39 23.55 -13.61
CA LYS A 231 6.34 24.60 -14.66
C LYS A 231 4.91 24.86 -15.14
N GLN A 232 4.11 23.81 -15.29
CA GLN A 232 2.76 23.92 -15.82
C GLN A 232 1.73 24.38 -14.78
N SER A 233 2.00 24.17 -13.49
CA SER A 233 1.02 24.43 -12.41
C SER A 233 1.33 25.68 -11.57
N ARG A 234 2.55 26.22 -11.64
CA ARG A 234 2.95 27.38 -10.83
C ARG A 234 2.07 28.60 -11.10
N GLY A 235 1.50 29.15 -10.03
CA GLY A 235 0.62 30.34 -10.08
C GLY A 235 -0.77 30.07 -10.65
N LYS A 236 -1.15 28.81 -10.85
CA LYS A 236 -2.47 28.41 -11.35
C LYS A 236 -3.29 27.74 -10.25
N SER A 237 -4.60 27.72 -10.43
CA SER A 237 -5.55 27.03 -9.56
C SER A 237 -5.80 25.58 -10.00
N GLU A 238 -4.83 24.95 -10.65
CA GLU A 238 -4.94 23.60 -11.19
C GLU A 238 -3.56 22.93 -11.26
N ILE A 239 -3.51 21.63 -10.98
CA ILE A 239 -2.31 20.81 -11.16
C ILE A 239 -2.41 20.12 -12.52
N LYS A 240 -1.46 20.40 -13.42
CA LYS A 240 -1.47 19.83 -14.77
C LYS A 240 -0.08 19.46 -15.26
N LEU A 241 -0.09 18.50 -16.17
CA LEU A 241 1.04 18.12 -17.02
C LEU A 241 0.91 18.77 -18.39
N SER A 242 2.03 18.97 -19.07
CA SER A 242 2.02 19.29 -20.49
C SER A 242 1.46 18.11 -21.28
N ARG A 243 0.80 18.39 -22.40
CA ARG A 243 0.17 17.35 -23.25
C ARG A 243 1.17 16.28 -23.68
N ALA A 244 2.43 16.67 -23.91
CA ALA A 244 3.49 15.75 -24.30
C ALA A 244 3.84 14.77 -23.16
N VAL A 245 4.06 15.28 -21.94
CA VAL A 245 4.42 14.45 -20.78
C VAL A 245 3.23 13.58 -20.37
N GLN A 246 2.01 14.13 -20.34
CA GLN A 246 0.79 13.36 -20.06
C GLN A 246 0.66 12.16 -21.01
N LYS A 247 0.76 12.40 -22.33
CA LYS A 247 0.68 11.33 -23.34
C LYS A 247 1.79 10.29 -23.17
N ALA A 248 2.99 10.70 -22.76
CA ALA A 248 4.09 9.79 -22.50
C ALA A 248 3.85 8.92 -21.27
N MET A 249 3.36 9.51 -20.18
CA MET A 249 2.97 8.78 -18.97
C MET A 249 1.83 7.79 -19.24
N ASP A 250 0.77 8.22 -19.94
CA ASP A 250 -0.36 7.35 -20.28
C ASP A 250 0.09 6.16 -21.14
N GLY A 251 0.92 6.41 -22.14
CA GLY A 251 1.46 5.37 -23.01
C GLY A 251 2.36 4.38 -22.28
N LEU A 252 3.19 4.87 -21.35
CA LEU A 252 4.07 4.02 -20.54
C LEU A 252 3.28 3.20 -19.52
N TYR A 253 2.26 3.78 -18.90
CA TYR A 253 1.36 3.08 -17.99
C TYR A 253 0.64 1.93 -18.71
N ASN A 254 0.06 2.20 -19.88
CA ASN A 254 -0.60 1.19 -20.70
C ASN A 254 0.35 0.07 -21.15
N PHE A 255 1.62 0.42 -21.41
CA PHE A 255 2.65 -0.57 -21.71
C PHE A 255 2.95 -1.46 -20.49
N MET A 256 3.16 -0.87 -19.31
CA MET A 256 3.42 -1.62 -18.07
C MET A 256 2.25 -2.54 -17.72
N TYR A 257 1.02 -2.04 -17.87
CA TYR A 257 -0.19 -2.83 -17.64
C TYR A 257 -0.28 -4.09 -18.48
N LYS A 258 0.01 -3.98 -19.78
CA LYS A 258 -0.02 -5.14 -20.68
C LYS A 258 1.13 -6.11 -20.44
N ASN A 259 2.32 -5.61 -20.09
CA ASN A 259 3.55 -6.43 -20.12
C ASN A 259 4.02 -6.91 -18.74
N VAL A 260 3.54 -6.28 -17.66
CA VAL A 260 3.94 -6.58 -16.27
C VAL A 260 2.72 -7.03 -15.47
N TYR A 261 1.69 -6.18 -15.33
CA TYR A 261 0.58 -6.47 -14.40
C TYR A 261 -0.40 -7.55 -14.87
N ILE A 262 -0.45 -7.89 -16.16
CA ILE A 262 -1.27 -9.01 -16.67
C ILE A 262 -0.40 -10.21 -17.09
N ASN A 263 0.92 -10.09 -17.09
CA ASN A 263 1.80 -11.10 -17.65
C ASN A 263 1.79 -12.40 -16.81
N PRO A 264 1.35 -13.55 -17.37
CA PRO A 264 1.27 -14.81 -16.63
C PRO A 264 2.61 -15.29 -16.06
N THR A 265 3.72 -14.94 -16.71
CA THR A 265 5.08 -15.37 -16.31
C THR A 265 5.50 -14.72 -14.99
N ALA A 266 5.11 -13.46 -14.77
CA ALA A 266 5.37 -12.75 -13.52
C ALA A 266 4.48 -13.22 -12.35
N LYS A 267 3.41 -13.98 -12.67
CA LYS A 267 2.31 -14.32 -11.77
C LYS A 267 2.24 -15.79 -11.36
N LYS A 268 3.32 -16.56 -11.55
CA LYS A 268 3.30 -18.00 -11.26
C LYS A 268 2.88 -18.30 -9.81
N GLU A 269 3.42 -17.58 -8.83
CA GLU A 269 3.00 -17.71 -7.42
C GLU A 269 1.65 -17.03 -7.13
N GLU A 270 1.29 -15.98 -7.87
CA GLU A 270 -0.03 -15.34 -7.78
C GLU A 270 -1.17 -16.30 -8.12
N SER A 271 -0.92 -17.35 -8.91
CA SER A 271 -1.94 -18.38 -9.21
C SER A 271 -2.54 -19.05 -7.97
N LYS A 272 -1.82 -19.06 -6.84
CA LYS A 272 -2.28 -19.63 -5.56
C LYS A 272 -3.11 -18.64 -4.73
N VAL A 273 -2.95 -17.34 -4.95
CA VAL A 273 -3.61 -16.28 -4.18
C VAL A 273 -5.13 -16.32 -4.30
N PRO A 274 -5.75 -16.54 -5.50
CA PRO A 274 -7.19 -16.68 -5.62
C PRO A 274 -7.78 -17.78 -4.73
N VAL A 275 -7.15 -18.95 -4.71
CA VAL A 275 -7.60 -20.07 -3.87
C VAL A 275 -7.51 -19.68 -2.40
N LEU A 276 -6.36 -19.12 -1.99
CA LEU A 276 -6.14 -18.69 -0.61
C LEU A 276 -7.18 -17.67 -0.15
N MET A 277 -7.37 -16.59 -0.90
CA MET A 277 -8.28 -15.49 -0.56
C MET A 277 -9.74 -15.95 -0.54
N ARG A 278 -10.17 -16.75 -1.53
CA ARG A 278 -11.54 -17.28 -1.58
C ARG A 278 -11.84 -18.24 -0.42
N GLN A 279 -10.88 -19.07 -0.03
CA GLN A 279 -11.03 -19.98 1.11
C GLN A 279 -11.08 -19.22 2.43
N LEU A 280 -10.19 -18.23 2.64
CA LEU A 280 -10.24 -17.37 3.82
C LEU A 280 -11.57 -16.61 3.90
N PHE A 281 -12.02 -16.02 2.78
CA PHE A 281 -13.32 -15.34 2.71
C PHE A 281 -14.45 -16.26 3.10
N ARG A 282 -14.54 -17.44 2.46
CA ARG A 282 -15.59 -18.42 2.76
C ARG A 282 -15.56 -18.86 4.22
N HIS A 283 -14.38 -19.16 4.77
CA HIS A 283 -14.26 -19.59 6.16
C HIS A 283 -14.75 -18.52 7.12
N TYR A 284 -14.24 -17.29 7.02
CA TYR A 284 -14.62 -16.22 7.93
C TYR A 284 -16.07 -15.79 7.73
N HIS A 285 -16.58 -15.76 6.50
CA HIS A 285 -17.97 -15.40 6.23
C HIS A 285 -18.98 -16.38 6.86
N TYR A 286 -18.71 -17.69 6.84
CA TYR A 286 -19.64 -18.70 7.37
C TYR A 286 -19.30 -19.19 8.79
N ASN A 287 -18.24 -18.67 9.43
CA ASN A 287 -17.88 -19.03 10.80
C ASN A 287 -18.75 -18.25 11.80
N ALA A 288 -19.63 -18.96 12.53
CA ALA A 288 -20.59 -18.36 13.46
C ALA A 288 -19.92 -17.60 14.61
N ASP A 289 -18.84 -18.13 15.17
CA ASP A 289 -18.12 -17.49 16.27
C ASP A 289 -17.45 -16.19 15.82
N PHE A 290 -16.87 -16.19 14.62
CA PHE A 290 -16.27 -15.00 14.03
C PHE A 290 -17.32 -13.95 13.65
N GLN A 291 -18.47 -14.38 13.13
CA GLN A 291 -19.58 -13.48 12.76
C GLN A 291 -20.46 -13.05 13.93
N ASN A 292 -20.08 -13.39 15.17
CA ASN A 292 -20.85 -13.02 16.35
C ASN A 292 -21.05 -11.50 16.43
N GLY A 293 -22.30 -11.06 16.55
CA GLY A 293 -22.69 -9.65 16.59
C GLY A 293 -23.08 -9.03 15.24
N ALA A 294 -22.85 -9.71 14.11
CA ALA A 294 -23.36 -9.26 12.82
C ALA A 294 -24.87 -9.49 12.73
N LYS A 295 -25.65 -8.45 12.39
CA LYS A 295 -27.12 -8.49 12.41
C LYS A 295 -27.72 -8.82 11.06
N THR A 296 -27.04 -8.42 9.99
CA THR A 296 -27.48 -8.61 8.61
C THR A 296 -26.42 -9.35 7.79
N ASN A 297 -26.80 -9.89 6.64
CA ASN A 297 -25.84 -10.45 5.69
C ASN A 297 -24.83 -9.38 5.21
N GLU A 298 -25.27 -8.13 5.06
CA GLU A 298 -24.39 -7.02 4.69
C GLU A 298 -23.33 -6.75 5.78
N ASP A 299 -23.71 -6.79 7.06
CA ASP A 299 -22.78 -6.67 8.18
C ASP A 299 -21.76 -7.80 8.17
N GLN A 300 -22.20 -9.04 7.91
CA GLN A 300 -21.31 -10.21 7.85
C GLN A 300 -20.29 -10.10 6.71
N VAL A 301 -20.76 -9.66 5.53
CA VAL A 301 -19.90 -9.43 4.37
C VAL A 301 -18.89 -8.33 4.69
N GLN A 302 -19.34 -7.19 5.22
CA GLN A 302 -18.45 -6.06 5.52
C GLN A 302 -17.43 -6.43 6.60
N HIS A 303 -17.84 -7.14 7.64
CA HIS A 303 -16.93 -7.62 8.69
C HIS A 303 -15.84 -8.54 8.12
N THR A 304 -16.22 -9.42 7.20
CA THR A 304 -15.27 -10.30 6.50
C THR A 304 -14.30 -9.51 5.62
N VAL A 305 -14.80 -8.53 4.86
CA VAL A 305 -13.99 -7.64 4.01
C VAL A 305 -12.99 -6.84 4.85
N ASP A 306 -13.45 -6.25 5.96
CA ASP A 306 -12.63 -5.45 6.88
C ASP A 306 -11.49 -6.29 7.46
N PHE A 307 -11.80 -7.53 7.87
CA PHE A 307 -10.82 -8.43 8.44
C PHE A 307 -9.79 -8.90 7.41
N ILE A 308 -10.24 -9.32 6.22
CA ILE A 308 -9.36 -9.85 5.16
C ILE A 308 -8.48 -8.75 4.57
N SER A 309 -9.07 -7.61 4.20
CA SER A 309 -8.30 -6.46 3.69
C SER A 309 -7.29 -5.94 4.73
N GLY A 310 -7.62 -6.06 6.01
CA GLY A 310 -6.76 -5.68 7.13
C GLY A 310 -5.58 -6.62 7.40
N MET A 311 -5.52 -7.82 6.82
CA MET A 311 -4.41 -8.75 7.02
C MET A 311 -3.11 -8.25 6.39
N THR A 312 -1.97 -8.76 6.84
CA THR A 312 -0.70 -8.69 6.09
C THR A 312 -0.53 -9.95 5.25
N ASP A 313 0.35 -9.92 4.24
CA ASP A 313 0.56 -11.07 3.34
C ASP A 313 0.96 -12.32 4.13
N ARG A 314 1.94 -12.17 5.03
CA ARG A 314 2.40 -13.27 5.89
C ARG A 314 1.29 -13.79 6.80
N TYR A 315 0.48 -12.89 7.39
CA TYR A 315 -0.61 -13.30 8.26
C TYR A 315 -1.70 -14.07 7.50
N ALA A 316 -2.06 -13.63 6.30
CA ALA A 316 -2.99 -14.32 5.43
C ALA A 316 -2.48 -15.73 5.06
N ILE A 317 -1.19 -15.86 4.70
CA ILE A 317 -0.55 -17.16 4.42
C ILE A 317 -0.58 -18.06 5.66
N THR A 318 -0.16 -17.56 6.82
CA THR A 318 -0.17 -18.34 8.07
C THR A 318 -1.57 -18.79 8.45
N LYS A 319 -2.58 -17.94 8.31
CA LYS A 319 -3.98 -18.33 8.57
C LYS A 319 -4.49 -19.36 7.59
N PHE A 320 -4.14 -19.25 6.32
CA PHE A 320 -4.50 -20.26 5.34
C PHE A 320 -3.87 -21.62 5.67
N GLN A 321 -2.58 -21.64 6.04
CA GLN A 321 -1.89 -22.87 6.46
C GLN A 321 -2.58 -23.50 7.67
N GLN A 322 -2.84 -22.73 8.73
CA GLN A 322 -3.48 -23.22 9.96
C GLN A 322 -4.89 -23.78 9.74
N LEU A 323 -5.65 -23.23 8.79
CA LEU A 323 -7.06 -23.56 8.61
C LEU A 323 -7.31 -24.67 7.59
N PHE A 324 -6.43 -24.80 6.59
CA PHE A 324 -6.70 -25.66 5.43
C PHE A 324 -5.60 -26.65 5.10
N VAL A 325 -4.41 -26.53 5.70
CA VAL A 325 -3.32 -27.49 5.53
C VAL A 325 -3.26 -28.37 6.77
N PRO A 326 -3.48 -29.70 6.66
CA PRO A 326 -3.37 -30.61 7.79
C PRO A 326 -1.95 -30.59 8.38
N ASP A 327 -1.85 -30.62 9.70
CA ASP A 327 -0.57 -30.84 10.36
C ASP A 327 -0.08 -32.26 10.09
N GLU A 328 1.17 -32.42 9.65
CA GLU A 328 1.81 -33.73 9.60
C GLU A 328 1.97 -34.26 11.03
N TRP A 329 1.53 -35.50 11.27
CA TRP A 329 1.68 -36.15 12.57
C TRP A 329 3.17 -36.30 12.88
N HIS A 330 3.72 -35.49 13.78
CA HIS A 330 4.99 -35.83 14.41
C HIS A 330 4.76 -37.06 15.27
N ALA A 331 5.24 -38.22 14.80
CA ALA A 331 5.21 -39.44 15.59
C ALA A 331 5.78 -39.13 16.99
N LEU A 332 4.99 -39.40 18.03
CA LEU A 332 5.50 -39.40 19.40
C LEU A 332 6.77 -40.26 19.40
N PRO A 333 7.87 -39.82 20.05
CA PRO A 333 9.07 -40.61 20.10
C PRO A 333 8.69 -42.01 20.58
N SER A 334 8.92 -43.00 19.71
CA SER A 334 8.65 -44.40 20.01
C SER A 334 9.36 -44.73 21.33
N PRO A 335 8.69 -45.31 22.34
CA PRO A 335 9.38 -45.77 23.53
C PRO A 335 10.44 -46.77 23.05
N ALA A 336 11.71 -46.45 23.34
CA ALA A 336 12.86 -47.19 22.87
C ALA A 336 12.61 -48.70 23.05
N HIS A 337 12.46 -49.43 21.93
CA HIS A 337 12.48 -50.87 21.97
C HIS A 337 13.84 -51.33 22.51
N PRO A 338 13.88 -52.22 23.51
CA PRO A 338 15.13 -52.69 24.07
C PRO A 338 15.90 -53.51 23.02
N CYS A 339 17.08 -52.99 22.68
CA CYS A 339 18.27 -53.64 22.12
C CYS A 339 18.10 -55.04 21.49
N LEU A 340 18.33 -55.12 20.16
CA LEU A 340 18.97 -56.29 19.57
C LEU A 340 20.50 -56.16 19.72
N PRO A 341 21.23 -57.23 20.13
CA PRO A 341 22.66 -57.13 20.40
C PRO A 341 23.45 -56.93 19.10
N ALA A 342 24.23 -55.84 19.05
CA ALA A 342 25.15 -55.57 17.95
C ALA A 342 26.27 -56.62 17.90
N GLY A 343 26.39 -57.30 16.77
CA GLY A 343 27.47 -58.24 16.48
C GLY A 343 28.83 -57.53 16.54
N ARG A 344 29.78 -58.15 17.27
CA ARG A 344 31.19 -57.74 17.36
C ARG A 344 31.80 -57.61 15.95
N ARG A 345 32.28 -56.41 15.59
CA ARG A 345 33.30 -56.24 14.55
C ARG A 345 34.62 -55.84 15.20
N GLN A 346 35.62 -56.71 15.01
CA GLN A 346 37.01 -56.52 15.41
C GLN A 346 37.61 -55.30 14.71
N ALA A 347 38.25 -54.44 15.49
CA ALA A 347 39.05 -53.32 14.99
C ALA A 347 40.39 -53.85 14.42
N ARG A 348 40.67 -53.57 13.14
CA ARG A 348 42.04 -53.62 12.59
C ARG A 348 42.68 -52.25 12.80
N ARG A 349 43.71 -52.21 13.64
CA ARG A 349 44.66 -51.08 13.76
C ARG A 349 45.64 -51.14 12.60
N ILE A 350 45.85 -50.01 11.92
CA ILE A 350 47.09 -49.72 11.19
C ILE A 350 47.54 -48.32 11.62
N ASN A 351 48.74 -48.28 12.20
CA ASN A 351 49.53 -47.15 12.68
C ASN A 351 50.13 -46.37 11.47
N ASP A 352 50.03 -45.02 11.45
CA ASP A 352 51.08 -44.03 11.86
C ASP A 352 51.79 -43.49 10.57
N PRO A 353 52.29 -42.22 10.45
CA PRO A 353 53.41 -41.77 11.27
C PRO A 353 53.55 -40.25 11.60
N GLN A 354 54.34 -40.01 12.65
CA GLN A 354 55.26 -38.88 12.95
C GLN A 354 54.77 -37.66 13.75
N ARG A 355 55.30 -37.55 14.99
CA ARG A 355 56.29 -36.50 15.39
C ARG A 355 56.83 -36.76 16.81
N ASN A 356 58.09 -37.19 16.91
CA ASN A 356 59.14 -36.53 17.72
C ASN A 356 60.48 -37.28 17.65
N ASN A 357 61.53 -36.49 17.34
CA ASN A 357 62.97 -36.73 17.31
C ASN A 357 63.55 -37.71 16.27
#